data_AF-A0A9P8FZZ5-F1
#
_entry.id   AF-A0A9P8FZZ5-F1
#
_cell.length_a   1.000
_cell.length_b   1.000
_cell.length_c   1.000
_cell.angle_alpha   90.00
_cell.angle_beta   90.00
_cell.angle_gamma   90.00
#
_symmetry.space_group_name_H-M   'P 1'
#
loop_
_entity.id
_entity.type
_entity.pdbx_description
1 polymer ?
#
loop_
_entity_poly.entity_id
_entity_poly.type
_entity_poly.pdbx_seq_one_letter_code
_entity_poly.pdbx_strand_id
1 'polypeptide(L)'
;MSLDQPNSRAINDLLLYQNGSPSQYLRNLQNDFRKACDELRVKFAKAGQSNLPDICVFYETEQTPTKRYDDITGTWIPRGPTIMMVDETSASLSNMSHRSQSINANHSDLVKFESVTDPHFELVRDELQDMVDNITRP
;
A
#
# COMPACT_ATOMS: atom_id res chain seq x y z
N MET A 1 9.07 -24.81 3.82
CA MET A 1 9.95 -23.80 3.17
C MET A 1 11.37 -24.14 3.56
N SER A 2 12.31 -24.27 2.61
CA SER A 2 13.71 -24.53 2.95
C SER A 2 14.33 -23.27 3.56
N LEU A 3 15.27 -23.47 4.49
CA LEU A 3 15.96 -22.42 5.26
C LEU A 3 16.86 -21.51 4.41
N ASP A 4 16.98 -21.75 3.10
CA ASP A 4 17.89 -21.05 2.17
C ASP A 4 17.25 -19.88 1.41
N GLN A 5 16.01 -19.49 1.74
CA GLN A 5 15.41 -18.32 1.11
C GLN A 5 15.93 -17.04 1.78
N PRO A 6 16.67 -16.15 1.08
CA PRO A 6 17.33 -15.00 1.70
C PRO A 6 16.36 -14.02 2.38
N ASN A 7 15.11 -14.00 1.91
CA ASN A 7 14.03 -13.17 2.43
C ASN A 7 13.06 -13.95 3.34
N SER A 8 13.40 -15.15 3.80
CA SER A 8 12.54 -15.98 4.67
C SER A 8 12.08 -15.24 5.92
N ARG A 9 12.98 -14.47 6.55
CA ARG A 9 12.65 -13.62 7.71
C ARG A 9 11.66 -12.52 7.34
N ALA A 10 11.90 -11.78 6.26
CA ALA A 10 11.00 -10.72 5.80
C ALA A 10 9.63 -11.27 5.42
N ILE A 11 9.59 -12.44 4.76
CA ILE A 11 8.34 -13.13 4.44
C ILE A 11 7.58 -13.43 5.73
N ASN A 12 8.22 -14.08 6.71
CA ASN A 12 7.59 -14.42 7.99
C ASN A 12 7.10 -13.20 8.76
N ASP A 13 7.86 -12.10 8.75
CA ASP A 13 7.48 -10.86 9.41
C ASP A 13 6.27 -10.18 8.71
N LEU A 14 6.12 -10.37 7.39
CA LEU A 14 5.01 -9.84 6.59
C LEU A 14 3.78 -10.75 6.51
N LEU A 15 3.84 -11.98 7.05
CA LEU A 15 2.69 -12.88 7.05
C LEU A 15 1.56 -12.37 7.96
N LEU A 16 0.32 -12.47 7.50
CA LEU A 16 -0.84 -12.38 8.39
C LEU A 16 -0.90 -13.62 9.29
N TYR A 17 -1.45 -13.47 10.49
CA TYR A 17 -1.84 -14.63 11.30
C TYR A 17 -2.96 -15.41 10.60
N GLN A 18 -3.20 -16.66 11.01
CA GLN A 18 -4.18 -17.57 10.39
C GLN A 18 -5.60 -17.01 10.28
N ASN A 19 -5.95 -15.98 11.05
CA ASN A 19 -7.25 -15.30 11.04
C ASN A 19 -7.27 -14.01 10.19
N GLY A 20 -6.25 -13.76 9.37
CA GLY A 20 -6.11 -12.54 8.58
C GLY A 20 -5.68 -11.30 9.39
N SER A 21 -5.38 -11.45 10.69
CA SER A 21 -4.87 -10.33 11.50
C SER A 21 -3.42 -10.02 11.15
N PRO A 22 -2.99 -8.74 11.18
CA PRO A 22 -1.61 -8.36 10.91
C PRO A 22 -0.64 -9.03 11.89
N SER A 23 0.57 -9.37 11.45
CA SER A 23 1.65 -9.81 12.34
C SER A 23 2.01 -8.74 13.39
N GLN A 24 2.78 -9.12 14.40
CA GLN A 24 3.36 -8.13 15.32
C GLN A 24 4.24 -7.11 14.59
N TYR A 25 4.96 -7.52 13.56
CA TYR A 25 5.78 -6.63 12.75
C TYR A 25 4.91 -5.61 12.01
N LEU A 26 3.85 -6.04 11.33
CA LEU A 26 2.91 -5.14 10.63
C LEU A 26 2.23 -4.17 11.59
N ARG A 27 1.85 -4.62 12.80
CA ARG A 27 1.35 -3.73 13.86
C ARG A 27 2.38 -2.69 14.30
N ASN A 28 3.64 -3.11 14.49
CA ASN A 28 4.72 -2.20 14.87
C ASN A 28 4.97 -1.18 13.75
N LEU A 29 5.01 -1.62 12.50
CA LEU A 29 5.18 -0.73 11.34
C LEU A 29 4.08 0.35 11.28
N GLN A 30 2.82 -0.04 11.48
CA GLN A 30 1.71 0.91 11.54
C GLN A 30 1.86 1.90 12.71
N ASN A 31 2.28 1.41 13.89
CA ASN A 31 2.50 2.25 15.06
C ASN A 31 3.68 3.22 14.87
N ASP A 32 4.77 2.76 14.27
CA ASP A 32 5.97 3.55 13.99
C ASP A 32 5.67 4.64 12.97
N PHE A 33 4.92 4.32 11.90
CA PHE A 33 4.44 5.31 10.94
C PHE A 33 3.60 6.39 11.61
N ARG A 34 2.61 6.01 12.43
CA ARG A 34 1.79 6.97 13.18
C ARG A 34 2.64 7.85 14.09
N LYS A 35 3.57 7.25 14.83
CA LYS A 35 4.47 7.98 15.73
C LYS A 35 5.30 8.99 14.96
N ALA A 36 5.86 8.62 13.81
CA ALA A 36 6.61 9.52 12.95
C ALA A 36 5.73 10.69 12.46
N CYS A 37 4.48 10.44 12.06
CA CYS A 37 3.55 11.49 11.70
C CYS A 37 3.25 12.43 12.87
N ASP A 38 3.04 11.93 14.08
CA ASP A 38 2.80 12.75 15.26
C ASP A 38 4.03 13.60 15.65
N GLU A 39 5.23 13.04 15.54
CA GLU A 39 6.48 13.77 15.75
C GLU A 39 6.65 14.92 14.73
N LEU A 40 6.31 14.68 13.46
CA LEU A 40 6.30 15.72 12.42
C LEU A 40 5.27 16.81 12.74
N ARG A 41 4.06 16.44 13.17
CA ARG A 41 3.00 17.40 13.57
C ARG A 41 3.50 18.33 14.68
N VAL A 42 4.11 17.77 15.72
CA VAL A 42 4.67 18.56 16.83
C VAL A 42 5.79 19.47 16.34
N LYS A 43 6.66 18.98 15.45
CA LYS A 43 7.76 19.77 14.89
C LYS A 43 7.24 20.95 14.06
N PHE A 44 6.27 20.74 13.19
CA PHE A 44 5.65 21.78 12.37
C PHE A 44 4.91 22.82 13.23
N ALA A 45 4.12 22.36 14.20
CA ALA A 45 3.43 23.26 15.14
C ALA A 45 4.41 24.18 15.89
N LYS A 46 5.56 23.65 16.36
CA LYS A 46 6.62 24.44 17.00
C LYS A 46 7.27 25.46 16.07
N ALA A 47 7.33 25.17 14.77
CA ALA A 47 7.83 26.08 13.75
C ALA A 47 6.79 27.13 13.30
N GLY A 48 5.60 27.16 13.92
CA GLY A 48 4.50 28.03 13.50
C GLY A 48 3.83 27.59 12.20
N GLN A 49 4.10 26.37 11.73
CA GLN A 49 3.50 25.78 10.55
C GLN A 49 2.26 24.98 10.93
N SER A 50 1.16 25.17 10.20
CA SER A 50 -0.09 24.43 10.39
C SER A 50 -0.20 23.17 9.54
N ASN A 51 0.75 22.95 8.62
CA ASN A 51 0.62 21.88 7.63
C ASN A 51 0.88 20.53 8.29
N LEU A 52 -0.15 19.69 8.30
CA LEU A 52 -0.05 18.28 8.64
C LEU A 52 0.62 17.54 7.48
N PRO A 53 1.24 16.36 7.71
CA PRO A 53 1.63 15.48 6.62
C PRO A 53 0.44 15.22 5.71
N ASP A 54 0.57 15.54 4.43
CA ASP A 54 -0.39 15.13 3.41
C ASP A 54 -0.20 13.64 3.13
N ILE A 55 -1.28 12.87 3.19
CA ILE A 55 -1.24 11.41 3.04
C ILE A 55 -2.29 11.04 2.00
N CYS A 56 -1.85 10.38 0.93
CA CYS A 56 -2.71 9.82 -0.10
C CYS A 56 -2.54 8.30 -0.10
N VAL A 57 -3.66 7.57 -0.10
CA VAL A 57 -3.68 6.10 -0.21
C VAL A 57 -4.37 5.69 -1.52
N PHE A 58 -3.88 4.62 -2.12
CA PHE A 58 -4.45 4.04 -3.34
C PHE A 58 -4.93 2.62 -3.04
N TYR A 59 -6.09 2.23 -3.60
CA TYR A 59 -6.66 0.90 -3.40
C TYR A 59 -7.23 0.32 -4.69
N GLU A 60 -7.28 -1.01 -4.76
CA GLU A 60 -7.84 -1.75 -5.91
C GLU A 60 -9.36 -1.82 -5.85
N THR A 61 -9.99 -1.90 -7.02
CA THR A 61 -11.44 -2.14 -7.16
C THR A 61 -11.77 -3.45 -7.87
N GLU A 62 -10.77 -4.13 -8.44
CA GLU A 62 -10.93 -5.41 -9.13
C GLU A 62 -10.26 -6.55 -8.33
N GLN A 63 -10.83 -7.75 -8.40
CA GLN A 63 -10.26 -8.90 -7.68
C GLN A 63 -9.02 -9.45 -8.40
N THR A 64 -8.02 -9.85 -7.63
CA THR A 64 -6.79 -10.49 -8.14
C THR A 64 -6.95 -12.01 -8.19
N PRO A 65 -6.66 -12.67 -9.33
CA PRO A 65 -6.60 -14.13 -9.39
C PRO A 65 -5.40 -14.65 -8.58
N THR A 66 -5.67 -15.50 -7.59
CA THR A 66 -4.60 -16.12 -6.81
C THR A 66 -3.78 -17.10 -7.66
N LYS A 67 -2.52 -17.31 -7.29
CA LYS A 67 -1.67 -18.28 -7.98
C LYS A 67 -1.97 -19.69 -7.49
N ARG A 68 -2.11 -20.63 -8.43
CA ARG A 68 -2.17 -22.06 -8.18
C ARG A 68 -0.97 -22.73 -8.84
N TYR A 69 -0.36 -23.68 -8.15
CA TYR A 69 0.70 -24.50 -8.74
C TYR A 69 0.09 -25.45 -9.76
N ASP A 70 0.60 -25.41 -10.99
CA ASP A 70 0.24 -26.34 -12.06
C ASP A 70 1.28 -27.47 -12.11
N ASP A 71 0.86 -28.68 -11.74
CA ASP A 71 1.71 -29.87 -11.72
C ASP A 71 2.13 -30.31 -13.13
N ILE A 72 1.41 -29.92 -14.18
CA ILE A 72 1.70 -30.27 -15.57
C ILE A 72 2.84 -29.40 -16.10
N THR A 73 2.76 -28.09 -15.89
CA THR A 73 3.78 -27.15 -16.36
C THR A 73 4.91 -26.95 -15.35
N GLY A 74 4.72 -27.36 -14.09
CA GLY A 74 5.66 -27.14 -12.99
C GLY A 74 5.78 -25.66 -12.58
N THR A 75 4.75 -24.85 -12.84
CA THR A 75 4.79 -23.40 -12.63
C THR A 75 3.58 -22.89 -11.86
N TRP A 76 3.76 -21.79 -11.12
CA TRP A 76 2.65 -21.05 -10.53
C TRP A 76 1.91 -20.22 -11.58
N ILE A 77 0.64 -20.52 -11.82
CA ILE A 77 -0.22 -19.83 -12.80
C ILE A 77 -1.38 -19.10 -12.11
N PRO A 78 -1.87 -17.96 -12.63
CA PRO A 78 -2.95 -17.18 -12.04
C PRO A 78 -4.33 -17.80 -12.37
N ARG A 79 -4.54 -19.06 -11.98
CA ARG A 79 -5.80 -19.80 -12.16
C ARG A 79 -6.44 -20.24 -10.83
N GLY A 80 -6.04 -19.62 -9.73
CA GLY A 80 -6.71 -19.79 -8.44
C GLY A 80 -7.99 -18.96 -8.33
N PRO A 81 -8.73 -19.08 -7.22
CA PRO A 81 -9.87 -18.20 -6.94
C PRO A 81 -9.45 -16.73 -6.93
N THR A 82 -10.36 -15.85 -7.35
CA THR A 82 -10.17 -14.40 -7.30
C THR A 82 -10.49 -13.89 -5.89
N ILE A 83 -9.66 -12.97 -5.39
CA ILE A 83 -9.86 -12.34 -4.08
C ILE A 83 -9.58 -10.84 -4.18
N MET A 84 -10.24 -10.04 -3.34
CA MET A 84 -9.77 -8.69 -3.04
C MET A 84 -8.59 -8.82 -2.07
N MET A 85 -7.40 -8.37 -2.45
CA MET A 85 -6.21 -8.43 -1.61
C MET A 85 -6.14 -7.26 -0.63
N VAL A 86 -6.45 -6.05 -1.10
CA VAL A 86 -6.43 -4.78 -0.35
C VAL A 86 -7.62 -3.92 -0.78
N ASP A 87 -8.73 -4.03 -0.06
CA ASP A 87 -9.88 -3.13 -0.22
C ASP A 87 -9.62 -1.74 0.41
N GLU A 88 -10.51 -0.79 0.15
CA GLU A 88 -10.46 0.56 0.72
C GLU A 88 -10.32 0.56 2.24
N THR A 89 -11.04 -0.32 2.94
CA THR A 89 -11.04 -0.36 4.41
C THR A 89 -9.67 -0.79 4.94
N SER A 90 -9.04 -1.74 4.26
CA SER A 90 -7.70 -2.23 4.59
C SER A 90 -6.58 -1.24 4.21
N ALA A 91 -6.76 -0.47 3.14
CA ALA A 91 -5.85 0.60 2.74
C ALA A 91 -5.97 1.85 3.63
N SER A 92 -7.12 2.04 4.27
CA SER A 92 -7.42 3.22 5.07
C SER A 92 -6.64 3.27 6.38
N LEU A 93 -6.08 4.45 6.69
CA LEU A 93 -5.38 4.70 7.95
C LEU A 93 -6.38 5.19 9.01
N SER A 94 -6.92 4.26 9.79
CA SER A 94 -7.83 4.59 10.90
C SER A 94 -7.25 5.67 11.83
N ASN A 95 -8.06 6.69 12.13
CA ASN A 95 -7.72 7.83 13.00
C ASN A 95 -6.62 8.77 12.45
N MET A 96 -6.36 8.75 11.15
CA MET A 96 -5.52 9.73 10.48
C MET A 96 -6.26 10.32 9.29
N SER A 97 -6.19 11.65 9.12
CA SER A 97 -6.69 12.30 7.90
C SER A 97 -5.83 11.86 6.72
N HIS A 98 -6.46 11.37 5.67
CA HIS A 98 -5.82 10.99 4.41
C HIS A 98 -6.82 11.18 3.27
N ARG A 99 -6.29 11.41 2.06
CA ARG A 99 -7.05 11.27 0.81
C ARG A 99 -6.99 9.81 0.38
N SER A 100 -8.05 9.33 -0.23
CA SER A 100 -8.14 7.97 -0.77
C SER A 100 -8.51 8.05 -2.24
N GLN A 101 -7.79 7.31 -3.07
CA GLN A 101 -8.03 7.23 -4.51
C GLN A 101 -8.21 5.77 -4.92
N SER A 102 -9.32 5.47 -5.57
CA SER A 102 -9.51 4.16 -6.20
C SER A 102 -8.76 4.11 -7.52
N ILE A 103 -8.20 2.94 -7.83
CA ILE A 103 -7.64 2.64 -9.14
C ILE A 103 -8.40 1.43 -9.67
N ASN A 104 -8.92 1.54 -10.90
CA ASN A 104 -9.65 0.45 -11.54
C ASN A 104 -8.70 -0.61 -12.10
N ALA A 105 -8.03 -1.28 -11.17
CA ALA A 105 -7.11 -2.37 -11.40
C ALA A 105 -7.19 -3.37 -10.24
N ASN A 106 -6.68 -4.57 -10.47
CA ASN A 106 -6.41 -5.54 -9.41
C ASN A 106 -5.06 -5.25 -8.75
N HIS A 107 -4.79 -5.85 -7.60
CA HIS A 107 -3.60 -5.65 -6.78
C HIS A 107 -2.29 -5.91 -7.54
N SER A 108 -2.29 -6.87 -8.46
CA SER A 108 -1.11 -7.17 -9.25
C SER A 108 -0.81 -6.10 -10.28
N ASP A 109 -1.83 -5.39 -10.76
CA ASP A 109 -1.73 -4.41 -11.85
C ASP A 109 -1.83 -2.96 -11.36
N LEU A 110 -2.16 -2.75 -10.07
CA LEU A 110 -2.26 -1.45 -9.40
C LEU A 110 -1.04 -0.54 -9.58
N VAL A 111 0.14 -1.14 -9.77
CA VAL A 111 1.43 -0.45 -9.95
C VAL A 111 2.05 -0.68 -11.32
N LYS A 112 1.32 -1.30 -12.25
CA LYS A 112 1.78 -1.61 -13.61
C LYS A 112 1.05 -0.73 -14.60
N PHE A 113 1.67 0.38 -14.93
CA PHE A 113 1.18 1.28 -15.95
C PHE A 113 1.73 0.86 -17.31
N GLU A 114 0.86 0.82 -18.32
CA GLU A 114 1.29 0.43 -19.68
C GLU A 114 2.14 1.54 -20.34
N SER A 115 1.88 2.80 -19.99
CA SER A 115 2.57 3.97 -20.52
C SER A 115 2.35 5.20 -19.64
N VAL A 116 3.01 6.32 -19.98
CA VAL A 116 2.80 7.61 -19.29
C VAL A 116 1.46 8.28 -19.60
N THR A 117 0.73 7.78 -20.60
CA THR A 117 -0.62 8.23 -20.96
C THR A 117 -1.70 7.28 -20.43
N ASP A 118 -1.31 6.30 -19.61
CA ASP A 118 -2.24 5.43 -18.89
C ASP A 118 -3.03 6.29 -17.88
N PRO A 119 -4.38 6.26 -17.89
CA PRO A 119 -5.18 7.07 -16.97
C PRO A 119 -4.85 6.84 -15.49
N HIS A 120 -4.46 5.62 -15.09
CA HIS A 120 -4.07 5.33 -13.72
C HIS A 120 -2.70 5.92 -13.40
N PHE A 121 -1.78 5.95 -14.36
CA PHE A 121 -0.50 6.64 -14.21
C PHE A 121 -0.71 8.14 -14.05
N GLU A 122 -1.55 8.74 -14.90
CA GLU A 122 -1.86 10.16 -14.84
C GLU A 122 -2.46 10.54 -13.49
N LEU A 123 -3.42 9.76 -12.98
CA LEU A 123 -4.02 9.96 -11.66
C LEU A 123 -2.97 9.92 -10.54
N VAL A 124 -2.10 8.90 -10.51
CA VAL A 124 -1.06 8.79 -9.48
C VAL A 124 -0.03 9.93 -9.61
N ARG A 125 0.37 10.26 -10.84
CA ARG A 125 1.29 11.37 -11.12
C ARG A 125 0.72 12.69 -10.63
N ASP A 126 -0.54 12.97 -10.93
CA ASP A 126 -1.19 14.24 -10.62
C ASP A 126 -1.36 14.40 -9.11
N GLU A 127 -1.76 13.35 -8.38
CA GLU A 127 -1.80 13.36 -6.91
C GLU A 127 -0.42 13.63 -6.28
N LEU A 128 0.63 12.97 -6.79
CA LEU A 128 2.00 13.20 -6.31
C LEU A 128 2.49 14.61 -6.63
N GLN A 129 2.16 15.13 -7.81
CA GLN A 129 2.52 16.49 -8.21
C GLN A 129 1.81 17.52 -7.33
N ASP A 130 0.53 17.33 -7.06
CA ASP A 130 -0.25 18.19 -6.15
C ASP A 130 0.36 18.20 -4.74
N MET A 131 0.80 17.04 -4.24
CA MET A 131 1.50 16.96 -2.95
C MET A 131 2.81 17.76 -2.96
N VAL A 132 3.61 17.67 -4.03
CA VAL A 132 4.87 18.42 -4.17
C VAL A 132 4.62 19.92 -4.28
N ASP A 133 3.62 20.32 -5.06
CA ASP A 133 3.21 21.72 -5.22
C ASP A 133 2.76 22.31 -3.89
N ASN A 134 2.00 21.56 -3.09
CA ASN A 134 1.56 21.98 -1.76
C ASN A 134 2.71 22.09 -0.74
N ILE A 135 3.83 21.40 -0.96
CA ILE A 135 5.04 21.54 -0.14
C ILE A 135 5.85 22.79 -0.54
N THR A 136 5.86 23.13 -1.83
CA THR A 136 6.75 24.17 -2.40
C THR A 136 6.12 25.57 -2.45
N ARG A 137 4.80 25.68 -2.25
CA ARG A 137 4.12 26.97 -2.17
C ARG A 137 4.28 27.58 -0.75
N PRO A 138 4.78 28.82 -0.64
CA PRO A 138 5.07 29.49 0.64
C PRO A 138 3.80 29.85 1.43
#